data_AF-A0A6N7C4P9-F1
#
_entry.id   AF-A0A6N7C4P9-F1
#
_cell.length_a   1.000
_cell.length_b   1.000
_cell.length_c   1.000
_cell.angle_alpha   90.00
_cell.angle_beta   90.00
_cell.angle_gamma   90.00
#
_symmetry.space_group_name_H-M   'P 1'
#
loop_
_entity.id
_entity.type
_entity.pdbx_description
1 polymer ?
#
loop_
_entity_poly.entity_id
_entity_poly.type
_entity_poly.pdbx_seq_one_letter_code
_entity_poly.pdbx_strand_id
1 'polypeptide(L)'
;MRCRDCGATHILLPTALQVRRADTAEVIGNALAHKAKGLGFRRIAERMGRPESTVRRWLRRTTGEHVQWLHRRGTERLGLVAREAFCTIRYVGNPLGDALCVLSAAAVEDRRRFGFPDPPWDLIGIYTQGRLLSPPRSG
;
A
#
# COMPACT_ATOMS: atom_id res chain seq x y z
N MET A 1 -7.53 -15.10 19.33
CA MET A 1 -6.91 -16.27 18.66
C MET A 1 -5.71 -15.80 17.86
N ARG A 2 -4.56 -16.48 17.94
CA ARG A 2 -3.34 -16.13 17.20
C ARG A 2 -3.32 -16.92 15.90
N CYS A 3 -3.12 -16.26 14.77
CA CYS A 3 -2.86 -16.96 13.51
C CYS A 3 -1.43 -17.53 13.56
N ARG A 4 -1.27 -18.83 13.33
CA ARG A 4 0.03 -19.54 13.35
C ARG A 4 0.97 -19.09 12.21
N ASP A 5 0.44 -18.47 11.16
CA ASP A 5 1.24 -18.09 9.99
C ASP A 5 1.73 -16.63 10.01
N CYS A 6 1.15 -15.75 10.83
CA CYS A 6 1.52 -14.32 10.84
C CYS A 6 1.93 -13.76 12.20
N GLY A 7 1.81 -14.53 13.29
CA GLY A 7 2.20 -14.10 14.64
C GLY A 7 1.43 -12.88 15.20
N ALA A 8 0.51 -12.30 14.41
CA ALA A 8 -0.22 -11.11 14.79
C ALA A 8 -1.32 -11.45 15.78
N THR A 9 -1.27 -10.81 16.95
CA THR A 9 -2.41 -10.72 17.84
C THR A 9 -3.48 -9.89 17.09
N HIS A 10 -4.64 -10.48 16.78
CA HIS A 10 -5.82 -9.72 16.36
C HIS A 10 -6.27 -8.89 17.58
N ILE A 11 -5.56 -7.79 17.81
CA ILE A 11 -5.99 -6.72 18.70
C ILE A 11 -6.96 -5.93 17.84
N LEU A 12 -8.24 -5.94 18.22
CA LEU A 12 -9.19 -4.93 17.77
C LEU A 12 -8.58 -3.58 18.16
N LEU A 13 -7.86 -2.97 17.24
CA LEU A 13 -7.26 -1.67 17.43
C LEU A 13 -8.41 -0.69 17.65
N PRO A 14 -8.33 0.18 18.66
CA PRO A 14 -9.31 1.24 18.85
C PRO A 14 -9.56 1.98 17.53
N THR A 15 -10.83 2.18 17.18
CA THR A 15 -11.25 2.73 15.89
C THR A 15 -10.50 4.02 15.53
N ALA A 16 -10.23 4.89 16.50
CA ALA A 16 -9.47 6.13 16.30
C ALA A 16 -8.01 5.91 15.82
N LEU A 17 -7.36 4.82 16.25
CA LEU A 17 -6.02 4.47 15.77
C LEU A 17 -6.06 3.86 14.37
N GLN A 18 -7.13 3.13 14.04
CA GLN A 18 -7.36 2.62 12.69
C GLN A 18 -7.59 3.78 11.71
N VAL A 19 -8.45 4.74 12.07
CA VAL A 19 -8.70 5.97 11.29
C VAL A 19 -7.41 6.75 11.05
N ARG A 20 -6.59 6.99 12.08
CA ARG A 20 -5.32 7.71 11.88
C ARG A 20 -4.34 6.96 10.98
N ARG A 21 -4.32 5.63 11.05
CA ARG A 21 -3.48 4.80 10.17
C ARG A 21 -4.00 4.79 8.73
N ALA A 22 -5.32 4.75 8.55
CA ALA A 22 -6.01 4.90 7.29
C ALA A 22 -5.66 6.23 6.62
N ASP A 23 -5.85 7.35 7.32
CA ASP A 23 -5.49 8.69 6.84
C ASP A 23 -4.01 8.77 6.44
N THR A 24 -3.15 8.16 7.25
CA THR A 24 -1.70 8.14 6.99
C THR A 24 -1.37 7.28 5.75
N ALA A 25 -2.01 6.11 5.60
CA ALA A 25 -1.83 5.23 4.47
C ALA A 25 -2.32 5.86 3.18
N GLU A 26 -3.48 6.53 3.21
CA GLU A 26 -4.02 7.28 2.07
C GLU A 26 -3.10 8.43 1.66
N VAL A 27 -2.66 9.26 2.60
CA VAL A 27 -1.76 10.38 2.29
C VAL A 27 -0.46 9.88 1.67
N ILE A 28 0.16 8.86 2.27
CA ILE A 28 1.40 8.29 1.73
C ILE A 28 1.17 7.61 0.39
N GLY A 29 0.11 6.82 0.26
CA GLY A 29 -0.27 6.09 -0.95
C GLY A 29 -0.46 7.03 -2.14
N ASN A 30 -1.14 8.16 -1.92
CA ASN A 30 -1.32 9.20 -2.93
C ASN A 30 0.02 9.83 -3.36
N ALA A 31 0.96 10.06 -2.42
CA ALA A 31 2.30 10.53 -2.76
C ALA A 31 3.04 9.52 -3.65
N LEU A 32 2.96 8.23 -3.33
CA LEU A 32 3.56 7.15 -4.12
C LEU A 32 2.91 7.02 -5.51
N ALA A 33 1.59 7.17 -5.60
CA ALA A 33 0.87 7.16 -6.88
C ALA A 33 1.30 8.33 -7.78
N HIS A 34 1.49 9.53 -7.23
CA HIS A 34 2.05 10.65 -7.98
C HIS A 34 3.49 10.39 -8.43
N LYS A 35 4.31 9.79 -7.56
CA LYS A 35 5.69 9.40 -7.92
C LYS A 35 5.71 8.37 -9.05
N ALA A 36 4.82 7.37 -9.02
CA ALA A 36 4.67 6.37 -10.06
C ALA A 36 4.25 6.97 -11.41
N LYS A 37 3.54 8.10 -11.40
CA LYS A 37 3.19 8.91 -12.58
C LYS A 37 4.32 9.83 -13.05
N GLY A 38 5.52 9.72 -12.46
CA GLY A 38 6.70 10.49 -12.86
C GLY A 38 6.84 11.86 -12.20
N LEU A 39 5.99 12.23 -11.24
CA LEU A 39 6.13 13.53 -10.55
C LEU A 39 7.36 13.53 -9.63
N GLY A 40 8.09 14.65 -9.64
CA GLY A 40 9.16 14.93 -8.68
C GLY A 40 8.63 15.36 -7.32
N PHE A 41 9.45 15.20 -6.26
CA PHE A 41 9.01 15.44 -4.87
C PHE A 41 8.48 16.86 -4.61
N ARG A 42 9.01 17.89 -5.30
CA ARG A 42 8.53 19.28 -5.17
C ARG A 42 7.09 19.44 -5.65
N ARG A 43 6.80 18.96 -6.86
CA ARG A 43 5.45 18.98 -7.44
C ARG A 43 4.46 18.15 -6.63
N ILE A 44 4.92 17.04 -6.05
CA ILE A 44 4.08 16.21 -5.16
C ILE A 44 3.77 16.97 -3.87
N ALA A 45 4.77 17.59 -3.25
CA ALA A 45 4.62 18.39 -2.04
C ALA A 45 3.63 19.54 -2.22
N GLU A 46 3.78 20.30 -3.30
CA GLU A 46 2.85 21.36 -3.70
C GLU A 46 1.43 20.82 -3.89
N ARG A 47 1.25 19.79 -4.72
CA ARG A 47 -0.07 19.22 -5.02
C ARG A 47 -0.79 18.65 -3.80
N MET A 48 -0.04 18.18 -2.82
CA MET A 48 -0.56 17.59 -1.59
C MET A 48 -0.64 18.57 -0.42
N GLY A 49 -0.17 19.82 -0.57
CA GLY A 49 -0.08 20.77 0.53
C GLY A 49 0.81 20.30 1.68
N ARG A 50 1.92 19.60 1.38
CA ARG A 50 2.84 19.04 2.38
C ARG A 50 4.24 19.65 2.26
N PRO A 51 5.03 19.71 3.34
CA PRO A 51 6.42 20.17 3.26
C PRO A 51 7.26 19.32 2.31
N GLU A 52 8.09 19.96 1.46
CA GLU A 52 8.99 19.26 0.54
C GLU A 52 9.91 18.26 1.25
N SER A 53 10.41 18.62 2.44
CA SER A 53 11.29 17.78 3.25
C SER A 53 10.60 16.47 3.65
N THR A 54 9.31 16.53 4.00
CA THR A 54 8.49 15.38 4.37
C THR A 54 8.30 14.45 3.18
N VAL A 55 7.86 14.98 2.04
CA VAL A 55 7.66 14.18 0.82
C VAL A 55 8.98 13.57 0.34
N ARG A 56 10.05 14.35 0.34
CA ARG A 56 11.40 13.87 0.01
C ARG A 56 11.81 12.71 0.93
N ARG A 57 11.56 12.82 2.23
CA ARG A 57 11.86 11.78 3.22
C ARG A 57 11.05 10.50 2.97
N TRP A 58 9.79 10.61 2.59
CA TRP A 58 8.96 9.46 2.22
C TRP A 58 9.52 8.75 0.98
N LEU A 59 9.75 9.49 -0.10
CA LEU A 59 10.21 8.93 -1.37
C LEU A 59 11.63 8.33 -1.27
N ARG A 60 12.48 8.85 -0.39
CA ARG A 60 13.81 8.25 -0.11
C ARG A 60 13.72 6.86 0.53
N ARG A 61 12.63 6.54 1.22
CA ARG A 61 12.41 5.21 1.81
C ARG A 61 11.80 4.21 0.83
N THR A 62 11.30 4.69 -0.31
CA THR A 62 10.78 3.86 -1.39
C THR A 62 11.94 3.35 -2.25
N THR A 63 12.78 2.51 -1.65
CA THR A 63 13.92 1.86 -2.33
C THR A 63 13.43 0.77 -3.29
N GLY A 64 14.30 0.32 -4.20
CA GLY A 64 13.96 -0.78 -5.12
C GLY A 64 13.53 -2.06 -4.38
N GLU A 65 14.25 -2.43 -3.32
CA GLU A 65 13.90 -3.56 -2.45
C GLU A 65 12.51 -3.38 -1.80
N HIS A 66 12.23 -2.18 -1.29
CA HIS A 66 10.93 -1.90 -0.68
C HIS A 66 9.80 -1.99 -1.70
N VAL A 67 10.01 -1.51 -2.92
CA VAL A 67 9.05 -1.62 -4.02
C VAL A 67 8.80 -3.08 -4.39
N GLN A 68 9.85 -3.90 -4.48
CA GLN A 68 9.70 -5.34 -4.73
C GLN A 68 8.93 -6.04 -3.60
N TRP A 69 9.19 -5.65 -2.36
CA TRP A 69 8.43 -6.14 -1.21
C TRP A 69 6.95 -5.77 -1.29
N LEU A 70 6.63 -4.51 -1.62
CA LEU A 70 5.24 -4.05 -1.83
C LEU A 70 4.55 -4.85 -2.94
N HIS A 71 5.24 -5.05 -4.07
CA HIS A 71 4.73 -5.86 -5.17
C HIS A 71 4.41 -7.28 -4.71
N ARG A 72 5.36 -7.94 -4.03
CA ARG A 72 5.18 -9.30 -3.49
C ARG A 72 3.96 -9.39 -2.57
N ARG A 73 3.80 -8.44 -1.64
CA ARG A 73 2.63 -8.40 -0.74
C ARG A 73 1.32 -8.28 -1.49
N GLY A 74 1.28 -7.43 -2.52
CA GLY A 74 0.12 -7.34 -3.41
C GLY A 74 -0.16 -8.65 -4.14
N THR A 75 0.87 -9.26 -4.73
CA THR A 75 0.76 -10.54 -5.46
C THR A 75 0.26 -11.67 -4.55
N GLU A 76 0.84 -11.80 -3.35
CA GLU A 76 0.42 -12.79 -2.36
C GLU A 76 -1.06 -12.60 -2.00
N ARG A 77 -1.48 -11.35 -1.70
CA ARG A 77 -2.88 -11.09 -1.35
C ARG A 77 -3.82 -11.34 -2.52
N LEU A 78 -3.49 -10.87 -3.72
CA LEU A 78 -4.33 -11.07 -4.89
C LEU A 78 -4.46 -12.54 -5.25
N GLY A 79 -3.38 -13.32 -5.12
CA GLY A 79 -3.42 -14.77 -5.35
C GLY A 79 -4.36 -15.50 -4.38
N LEU A 80 -4.46 -15.03 -3.13
CA LEU A 80 -5.38 -15.60 -2.13
C LEU A 80 -6.85 -15.24 -2.40
N VAL A 81 -7.12 -14.07 -2.99
CA VAL A 81 -8.47 -13.51 -3.10
C VAL A 81 -9.08 -13.72 -4.49
N ALA A 82 -8.29 -13.55 -5.54
CA ALA A 82 -8.72 -13.55 -6.94
C ALA A 82 -7.54 -13.82 -7.90
N ARG A 83 -7.08 -15.07 -7.98
CA ARG A 83 -5.94 -15.44 -8.85
C ARG A 83 -6.20 -15.12 -10.32
N GLU A 84 -7.42 -15.26 -10.78
CA GLU A 84 -7.84 -14.92 -12.14
C GLU A 84 -7.69 -13.43 -12.48
N ALA A 85 -7.70 -12.54 -11.48
CA ALA A 85 -7.65 -11.11 -11.71
C ALA A 85 -6.28 -10.62 -12.21
N PHE A 86 -5.20 -11.41 -12.06
CA PHE A 86 -3.88 -11.07 -12.60
C PHE A 86 -3.93 -10.78 -14.11
N CYS A 87 -4.78 -11.50 -14.86
CA CYS A 87 -4.92 -11.33 -16.31
C CYS A 87 -5.62 -10.02 -16.71
N THR A 88 -6.22 -9.31 -15.75
CA THR A 88 -7.00 -8.08 -16.00
C THR A 88 -6.22 -6.81 -15.61
N ILE A 89 -5.11 -6.95 -14.89
CA ILE A 89 -4.32 -5.81 -14.43
C ILE A 89 -3.61 -5.14 -15.61
N ARG A 90 -3.87 -3.85 -15.77
CA ARG A 90 -3.05 -2.99 -16.63
C ARG A 90 -1.91 -2.40 -15.80
N TYR A 91 -0.73 -2.94 -16.02
CA TYR A 91 0.51 -2.44 -15.42
C TYR A 91 0.90 -1.08 -16.01
N VAL A 92 1.56 -0.26 -15.19
CA VAL A 92 1.99 1.10 -15.56
C VAL A 92 3.34 1.04 -16.30
N GLY A 93 4.11 -0.03 -16.10
CA GLY A 93 5.41 -0.23 -16.75
C GLY A 93 6.58 0.39 -15.96
N ASN A 94 6.38 0.70 -14.68
CA ASN A 94 7.47 0.98 -13.76
C ASN A 94 7.25 0.25 -12.43
N PRO A 95 8.33 -0.19 -11.74
CA PRO A 95 8.20 -1.07 -10.58
C PRO A 95 7.28 -0.56 -9.48
N LEU A 96 7.31 0.74 -9.19
CA LEU A 96 6.45 1.34 -8.16
C LEU A 96 4.99 1.36 -8.61
N GLY A 97 4.73 1.78 -9.84
CA GLY A 97 3.38 1.78 -10.41
C GLY A 97 2.79 0.37 -10.46
N ASP A 98 3.59 -0.62 -10.86
CA ASP A 98 3.16 -2.00 -10.97
C ASP A 98 2.86 -2.60 -9.59
N ALA A 99 3.68 -2.32 -8.58
CA ALA A 99 3.41 -2.69 -7.19
C ALA A 99 2.08 -2.10 -6.69
N LEU A 100 1.82 -0.82 -6.98
CA LEU A 100 0.57 -0.16 -6.61
C LEU A 100 -0.63 -0.73 -7.37
N CYS A 101 -0.48 -1.10 -8.64
CA CYS A 101 -1.54 -1.74 -9.42
C CYS A 101 -1.98 -3.08 -8.80
N VAL A 102 -1.03 -3.95 -8.44
CA VAL A 102 -1.37 -5.25 -7.83
C VAL A 102 -1.99 -5.07 -6.45
N LEU A 103 -1.45 -4.18 -5.62
CA LEU A 103 -2.02 -3.85 -4.31
C LEU A 103 -3.45 -3.30 -4.43
N SER A 104 -3.69 -2.43 -5.41
CA SER A 104 -5.02 -1.86 -5.66
C SER A 104 -6.00 -2.92 -6.17
N ALA A 105 -5.56 -3.80 -7.07
CA ALA A 105 -6.37 -4.91 -7.56
C ALA A 105 -6.78 -5.85 -6.41
N ALA A 106 -5.85 -6.18 -5.51
CA ALA A 106 -6.15 -6.96 -4.31
C ALA A 106 -7.21 -6.28 -3.43
N ALA A 107 -7.08 -4.96 -3.19
CA ALA A 107 -8.05 -4.21 -2.41
C ALA A 107 -9.44 -4.15 -3.07
N VAL A 108 -9.50 -3.95 -4.38
CA VAL A 108 -10.76 -3.94 -5.13
C VAL A 108 -11.45 -5.30 -5.07
N GLU A 109 -10.72 -6.39 -5.27
CA GLU A 109 -11.29 -7.74 -5.21
C GLU A 109 -11.69 -8.13 -3.78
N ASP A 110 -10.96 -7.69 -2.75
CA ASP A 110 -11.37 -7.87 -1.36
C ASP A 110 -12.70 -7.17 -1.06
N ARG A 111 -12.84 -5.91 -1.49
CA ARG A 111 -14.12 -5.17 -1.37
C ARG A 111 -15.24 -5.87 -2.12
N ARG A 112 -14.98 -6.33 -3.35
CA ARG A 112 -15.97 -6.97 -4.22
C ARG A 112 -16.44 -8.32 -3.68
N ARG A 113 -15.54 -9.15 -3.15
CA ARG A 113 -15.84 -10.54 -2.74
C ARG A 113 -16.32 -10.64 -1.30
N PHE A 114 -15.78 -9.81 -0.41
CA PHE A 114 -16.05 -9.89 1.02
C PHE A 114 -16.84 -8.70 1.56
N GLY A 115 -17.16 -7.70 0.71
CA GLY A 115 -18.00 -6.58 1.10
C GLY A 115 -17.33 -5.59 2.06
N PHE A 116 -16.00 -5.55 2.12
CA PHE A 116 -15.30 -4.58 2.98
C PHE A 116 -15.68 -3.14 2.61
N PRO A 117 -16.14 -2.32 3.57
CA PRO A 117 -16.44 -0.91 3.32
C PRO A 117 -15.17 -0.06 3.24
N ASP A 118 -14.07 -0.55 3.83
CA ASP A 118 -12.81 0.16 3.99
C ASP A 118 -12.23 0.63 2.65
N PRO A 119 -11.82 1.91 2.51
CA PRO A 119 -11.24 2.43 1.28
C PRO A 119 -9.98 1.62 0.89
N PRO A 120 -9.61 1.60 -0.40
CA PRO A 120 -8.50 0.76 -0.87
C PRO A 120 -7.18 0.98 -0.13
N TRP A 121 -6.88 2.20 0.29
CA TRP A 121 -5.65 2.50 1.03
C TRP A 121 -5.60 1.87 2.43
N ASP A 122 -6.74 1.64 3.05
CA ASP A 122 -6.82 0.99 4.37
C ASP A 122 -6.51 -0.49 4.26
N LEU A 123 -7.10 -1.13 3.26
CA LEU A 123 -6.81 -2.52 2.91
C LEU A 123 -5.34 -2.70 2.52
N ILE A 124 -4.79 -1.80 1.71
CA ILE A 124 -3.37 -1.78 1.37
C ILE A 124 -2.50 -1.59 2.62
N GLY A 125 -2.92 -0.72 3.54
CA GLY A 125 -2.31 -0.56 4.85
C GLY A 125 -2.28 -1.87 5.64
N ILE A 126 -3.35 -2.66 5.59
CA ILE A 126 -3.42 -3.99 6.24
C ILE A 126 -2.46 -4.98 5.55
N TYR A 127 -2.46 -5.08 4.22
CA TYR A 127 -1.59 -6.02 3.49
C TYR A 127 -0.11 -5.74 3.73
N THR A 128 0.22 -4.46 3.85
CA THR A 128 1.56 -3.96 4.12
C THR A 128 1.86 -3.83 5.62
N GLN A 129 0.96 -4.24 6.52
CA GLN A 129 1.14 -4.14 7.97
C GLN A 129 1.51 -2.72 8.45
N GLY A 130 0.97 -1.69 7.78
CA GLY A 130 1.28 -0.27 8.00
C GLY A 130 2.65 0.17 7.48
N ARG A 131 3.33 -0.66 6.67
CA ARG A 131 4.71 -0.43 6.19
C ARG A 131 4.75 0.06 4.74
N LEU A 132 3.94 1.05 4.41
CA LEU A 132 4.03 1.70 3.10
C LEU A 132 5.39 2.40 2.86
N LEU A 133 6.06 2.84 3.93
CA LEU A 133 7.38 3.51 3.87
C LEU A 133 8.47 2.83 4.71
N SER A 134 8.16 1.75 5.43
CA SER A 134 9.13 1.10 6.30
C SER A 134 9.72 -0.11 5.57
N PRO A 135 11.04 -0.24 5.42
CA PRO A 135 11.63 -1.38 4.73
C PRO A 135 11.22 -2.70 5.40
N PRO A 136 11.21 -3.81 4.64
CA PRO A 136 11.04 -5.13 5.23
C PRO A 136 12.09 -5.35 6.32
N ARG A 137 11.70 -5.99 7.43
CA ARG A 137 12.71 -6.50 8.38
C ARG A 137 13.29 -7.72 7.70
N SER A 138 14.59 -7.68 7.40
CA SER A 138 15.36 -8.88 7.06
C SER A 138 15.01 -9.94 8.11
N GLY A 139 14.31 -10.98 7.67
CA GLY A 139 14.11 -12.21 8.43
C GLY A 139 15.24 -13.16 8.12
#